data_AF-A0A258SKN5-F1
#
_entry.id   AF-A0A258SKN5-F1
#
_cell.length_a   1.000
_cell.length_b   1.000
_cell.length_c   1.000
_cell.angle_alpha   90.00
_cell.angle_beta   90.00
_cell.angle_gamma   90.00
#
_symmetry.space_group_name_H-M   'P 1'
#
loop_
_entity.id
_entity.type
_entity.pdbx_description
1 polymer ?
#
loop_
_entity_poly.entity_id
_entity_poly.type
_entity_poly.pdbx_seq_one_letter_code
_entity_poly.pdbx_strand_id
1 'polypeptide(L)'
;KIFINLMNGEIPEFRDLVFMTLATHPDMLRERPETVRKVVAVFAEAQKILLDPVRGKAIMATEFPDMSSATNDKAYEIVRQIWSTDGRMSLSGAKKVFDFLQPSGTTPIVYENTFTNDFLPKN
;
A
#
# COMPACT_ATOMS: atom_id res chain seq x y z
N LYS A 1 -15.40 -24.04 -6.35
CA LYS A 1 -15.58 -22.59 -6.11
C LYS A 1 -14.37 -21.88 -6.71
N ILE A 2 -14.57 -20.94 -7.64
CA ILE A 2 -13.48 -20.11 -8.16
C ILE A 2 -13.31 -18.97 -7.16
N PHE A 3 -12.23 -19.00 -6.38
CA PHE A 3 -11.83 -17.85 -5.57
C PHE A 3 -11.01 -16.96 -6.48
N ILE A 4 -11.61 -15.88 -6.98
CA ILE A 4 -10.91 -14.89 -7.79
C ILE A 4 -9.97 -14.13 -6.85
N ASN A 5 -8.66 -14.25 -7.08
CA ASN A 5 -7.66 -13.43 -6.40
C ASN A 5 -7.60 -12.08 -7.11
N LEU A 6 -8.34 -11.07 -6.63
CA LEU A 6 -8.32 -9.72 -7.19
C LEU A 6 -6.92 -9.05 -7.13
N MET A 7 -6.02 -9.60 -6.32
CA MET A 7 -4.72 -9.01 -6.01
C MET A 7 -3.59 -9.46 -6.96
N ASN A 8 -3.82 -10.46 -7.81
CA ASN A 8 -2.79 -10.96 -8.74
C ASN A 8 -2.63 -10.10 -10.01
N GLY A 9 -3.43 -9.04 -10.16
CA GLY A 9 -3.38 -8.13 -11.30
C GLY A 9 -4.03 -8.67 -12.59
N GLU A 10 -4.71 -9.82 -12.56
CA GLU A 10 -5.40 -10.38 -13.72
C GLU A 10 -6.65 -9.58 -14.12
N ILE A 11 -7.22 -8.82 -13.18
CA ILE A 11 -8.40 -7.99 -13.43
C ILE A 11 -7.94 -6.53 -13.60
N PRO A 12 -7.96 -5.99 -14.83
CA PRO A 12 -7.43 -4.67 -15.13
C PRO A 12 -8.01 -3.54 -14.29
N GLU A 13 -9.27 -3.66 -13.86
CA GLU A 13 -9.98 -2.67 -13.05
C GLU A 13 -9.37 -2.52 -11.65
N PHE A 14 -8.89 -3.61 -11.06
CA PHE A 14 -8.28 -3.62 -9.72
C PHE A 14 -6.76 -3.55 -9.74
N ARG A 15 -6.14 -3.87 -10.88
CA ARG A 15 -4.70 -3.74 -11.09
C ARG A 15 -4.27 -2.30 -10.82
N ASP A 16 -3.11 -2.06 -10.22
CA ASP A 16 -2.54 -0.70 -10.04
C ASP A 16 -3.37 0.28 -9.17
N LEU A 17 -4.42 -0.18 -8.48
CA LEU A 17 -5.11 0.66 -7.50
C LEU A 17 -4.15 1.00 -6.36
N VAL A 18 -4.10 2.29 -5.99
CA VAL A 18 -3.39 2.73 -4.80
C VAL A 18 -4.13 2.17 -3.58
N PHE A 19 -3.57 1.14 -2.97
CA PHE A 19 -4.17 0.37 -1.87
C PHE A 19 -3.26 0.38 -0.65
N MET A 20 -3.84 0.42 0.56
CA MET A 20 -3.13 0.50 1.86
C MET A 20 -2.00 1.55 1.90
N THR A 21 -2.39 2.81 2.02
CA THR A 21 -1.48 3.95 2.03
C THR A 21 -1.33 4.58 3.41
N LEU A 22 -0.29 5.39 3.57
CA LEU A 22 -0.21 6.35 4.66
C LEU A 22 -0.96 7.62 4.27
N ALA A 23 -1.97 7.98 5.06
CA ALA A 23 -2.66 9.24 4.97
C ALA A 23 -2.30 10.13 6.16
N THR A 24 -2.15 11.43 5.92
CA THR A 24 -1.94 12.42 6.98
C THR A 24 -2.58 13.74 6.62
N HIS A 25 -2.79 14.61 7.62
CA HIS A 25 -3.32 15.94 7.39
C HIS A 25 -2.28 16.83 6.69
N PRO A 26 -2.66 17.70 5.73
CA PRO A 26 -1.72 18.60 5.05
C PRO A 26 -0.89 19.47 6.02
N ASP A 27 -1.44 19.82 7.18
CA ASP A 27 -0.72 20.57 8.21
C ASP A 27 0.48 19.80 8.77
N MET A 28 0.38 18.48 8.91
CA MET A 28 1.52 17.66 9.36
C MET A 28 2.68 17.71 8.36
N LEU A 29 2.38 17.77 7.06
CA LEU A 29 3.39 17.91 6.01
C LEU A 29 4.13 19.25 6.11
N ARG A 30 3.42 20.33 6.48
CA ARG A 30 3.97 21.68 6.58
C ARG A 30 4.69 21.95 7.89
N GLU A 31 4.06 21.59 9.00
CA GLU A 31 4.50 21.95 10.36
C GLU A 31 5.50 20.95 10.93
N ARG A 32 5.39 19.67 10.55
CA ARG A 32 6.20 18.58 11.10
C ARG A 32 6.81 17.69 10.00
N PRO A 33 7.46 18.27 8.96
CA PRO A 33 7.95 17.51 7.81
C PRO A 33 8.93 16.40 8.22
N GLU A 34 9.80 16.66 9.19
CA GLU A 34 10.77 15.65 9.68
C GLU A 34 10.10 14.47 10.40
N THR A 35 8.98 14.70 11.08
CA THR A 35 8.21 13.60 11.68
C THR A 35 7.59 12.74 10.58
N VAL A 36 7.03 13.39 9.56
CA VAL A 36 6.46 12.70 8.39
C VAL A 36 7.53 11.86 7.69
N ARG A 37 8.73 12.42 7.42
CA ARG A 37 9.85 11.67 6.82
C ARG A 37 10.21 10.44 7.63
N LYS A 38 10.32 10.56 8.96
CA LYS A 38 10.67 9.42 9.84
C LYS A 38 9.60 8.34 9.79
N VAL A 39 8.32 8.71 9.87
CA VAL A 39 7.21 7.75 9.79
C VAL A 39 7.23 7.05 8.44
N VAL A 40 7.31 7.80 7.34
CA VAL A 40 7.38 7.24 5.98
C VAL A 40 8.57 6.29 5.83
N ALA A 41 9.74 6.64 6.37
CA ALA A 41 10.92 5.77 6.34
C ALA A 41 10.73 4.45 7.10
N VAL A 42 10.06 4.48 8.26
CA VAL A 42 9.74 3.26 9.02
C VAL A 42 8.83 2.34 8.23
N PHE A 43 7.80 2.88 7.57
CA PHE A 43 6.90 2.07 6.75
C PHE A 43 7.57 1.55 5.47
N ALA A 44 8.43 2.35 4.83
CA ALA A 44 9.21 1.89 3.68
C ALA A 44 10.14 0.73 4.07
N GLU A 45 10.76 0.78 5.25
CA GLU A 45 11.57 -0.33 5.76
C GLU A 45 10.72 -1.55 6.13
N ALA A 46 9.56 -1.34 6.78
CA ALA A 46 8.63 -2.42 7.09
C ALA A 46 8.16 -3.16 5.84
N GLN A 47 7.91 -2.45 4.74
CA GLN A 47 7.56 -3.07 3.45
C GLN A 47 8.66 -3.99 2.94
N LYS A 48 9.94 -3.59 3.01
CA LYS A 48 11.07 -4.48 2.64
C LYS A 48 11.10 -5.74 3.49
N ILE A 49 10.86 -5.61 4.79
CA ILE A 49 10.80 -6.74 5.72
C ILE A 49 9.65 -7.69 5.36
N LEU A 50 8.48 -7.13 5.05
CA LEU A 50 7.30 -7.90 4.68
C LEU A 50 7.42 -8.54 3.29
N LEU A 51 8.22 -7.99 2.38
CA LEU A 51 8.46 -8.55 1.05
C LEU A 51 9.55 -9.63 1.04
N ASP A 52 10.39 -9.69 2.08
CA ASP A 52 11.34 -10.78 2.30
C ASP A 52 10.59 -12.07 2.68
N PRO A 53 10.67 -13.16 1.90
CA PRO A 53 9.90 -14.37 2.17
C PRO A 53 10.19 -15.05 3.51
N VAL A 54 11.43 -14.98 3.99
CA VAL A 54 11.80 -15.63 5.26
C VAL A 54 11.22 -14.84 6.42
N ARG A 55 11.42 -13.53 6.43
CA ARG A 55 10.98 -12.64 7.50
C ARG A 55 9.46 -12.44 7.46
N GLY A 56 8.88 -12.23 6.28
CA GLY A 56 7.44 -12.03 6.10
C GLY A 56 6.62 -13.23 6.54
N LYS A 57 7.02 -14.47 6.18
CA LYS A 57 6.35 -15.69 6.65
C LYS A 57 6.47 -15.88 8.17
N ALA A 58 7.64 -15.59 8.75
CA ALA A 58 7.83 -15.65 10.20
C ALA A 58 6.92 -14.65 10.95
N ILE A 59 6.73 -13.45 10.41
CA ILE A 59 5.80 -12.45 10.94
C ILE A 59 4.36 -12.97 10.83
N MET A 60 3.93 -13.46 9.67
CA MET A 60 2.59 -14.02 9.49
C MET A 60 2.29 -15.16 10.48
N ALA A 61 3.25 -16.05 10.72
CA ALA A 61 3.10 -17.13 11.70
C ALA A 61 2.99 -16.63 13.14
N THR A 62 3.60 -15.48 13.46
CA THR A 62 3.52 -14.85 14.77
C THR A 62 2.19 -14.12 14.98
N GLU A 63 1.72 -13.40 13.97
CA GLU A 63 0.46 -12.63 14.00
C GLU A 63 -0.78 -13.54 13.91
N PHE A 64 -0.67 -14.68 13.21
CA PHE A 64 -1.76 -15.63 13.01
C PHE A 64 -1.36 -17.04 13.49
N PRO A 65 -1.13 -17.23 14.81
CA PRO A 65 -0.61 -18.48 15.36
C PRO A 65 -1.62 -19.65 15.26
N ASP A 66 -2.92 -19.34 15.18
CA ASP A 66 -3.98 -20.34 15.07
C ASP A 66 -4.13 -20.90 13.64
N MET A 67 -3.48 -20.28 12.64
CA MET A 67 -3.47 -20.77 11.27
C MET A 67 -2.40 -21.86 11.10
N SER A 68 -2.72 -22.88 10.31
CA SER A 68 -1.71 -23.87 9.93
C SER A 68 -0.55 -23.20 9.19
N SER A 69 0.66 -23.74 9.32
CA SER A 69 1.83 -23.23 8.58
C SER A 69 1.57 -23.15 7.07
N ALA A 70 0.93 -24.15 6.49
CA ALA A 70 0.57 -24.15 5.06
C ALA A 70 -0.43 -23.03 4.70
N THR A 71 -1.36 -22.70 5.60
CA THR A 71 -2.30 -21.60 5.42
C THR A 71 -1.58 -20.25 5.48
N ASN A 72 -0.69 -20.05 6.45
CA ASN A 72 0.10 -18.83 6.59
C ASN A 72 1.02 -18.60 5.38
N ASP A 73 1.66 -19.66 4.89
CA ASP A 73 2.48 -19.60 3.67
C ASP A 73 1.65 -19.16 2.46
N LYS A 74 0.46 -19.73 2.28
CA LYS A 74 -0.42 -19.35 1.18
C LYS A 74 -0.97 -17.94 1.33
N ALA A 75 -1.30 -17.51 2.55
CA ALA A 75 -1.74 -16.15 2.83
C ALA A 75 -0.62 -15.14 2.53
N TYR A 76 0.62 -15.45 2.92
CA TYR A 76 1.80 -14.66 2.59
C TYR A 76 1.96 -14.48 1.07
N GLU A 77 1.88 -15.57 0.29
CA GLU A 77 2.02 -15.49 -1.17
C GLU A 77 0.95 -14.61 -1.84
N ILE A 78 -0.25 -14.53 -1.27
CA ILE A 78 -1.31 -13.65 -1.78
C ILE A 78 -1.05 -12.20 -1.35
N VAL A 79 -0.79 -11.98 -0.06
CA VAL A 79 -0.64 -10.65 0.52
C VAL A 79 0.60 -9.94 -0.02
N ARG A 80 1.72 -10.65 -0.24
CA ARG A 80 2.95 -10.03 -0.76
C ARG A 80 2.77 -9.35 -2.12
N GLN A 81 1.75 -9.73 -2.90
CA GLN A 81 1.47 -9.17 -4.24
C GLN A 81 0.93 -7.74 -4.17
N ILE A 82 0.47 -7.29 -3.01
CA ILE A 82 -0.25 -6.01 -2.83
C ILE A 82 0.67 -4.89 -2.36
N TRP A 83 1.82 -5.25 -1.76
CA TRP A 83 2.74 -4.28 -1.21
C TRP A 83 3.59 -3.69 -2.34
N SER A 84 3.63 -2.36 -2.39
CA SER A 84 4.60 -1.66 -3.24
C SER A 84 6.03 -1.99 -2.78
N THR A 85 6.95 -2.05 -3.74
CA THR A 85 8.38 -2.28 -3.49
C THR A 85 9.09 -1.04 -2.97
N ASP A 86 8.57 0.16 -3.27
CA ASP A 86 9.22 1.44 -2.98
C ASP A 86 8.30 2.51 -2.36
N GLY A 87 7.02 2.16 -2.15
CA GLY A 87 6.01 3.06 -1.62
C GLY A 87 5.59 4.21 -2.55
N ARG A 88 6.10 4.25 -3.79
CA ARG A 88 5.80 5.35 -4.73
C ARG A 88 4.38 5.25 -5.25
N MET A 89 3.72 6.39 -5.27
CA MET A 89 2.41 6.55 -5.91
C MET A 89 2.55 7.25 -7.26
N SER A 90 1.69 6.88 -8.21
CA SER A 90 1.62 7.48 -9.53
C SER A 90 0.31 8.26 -9.70
N LEU A 91 0.35 9.27 -10.57
CA LEU A 91 -0.84 10.04 -10.93
C LEU A 91 -1.92 9.15 -11.58
N SER A 92 -1.50 8.17 -12.40
CA SER A 92 -2.41 7.20 -13.01
C SER A 92 -3.10 6.33 -11.94
N GLY A 93 -2.37 5.88 -10.92
CA GLY A 93 -2.95 5.13 -9.80
C GLY A 93 -3.96 5.96 -9.00
N ALA A 94 -3.64 7.23 -8.71
CA ALA A 94 -4.56 8.14 -8.02
C ALA A 94 -5.86 8.39 -8.82
N LYS A 95 -5.75 8.62 -10.13
CA LYS A 95 -6.92 8.76 -11.02
C LYS A 95 -7.75 7.49 -11.06
N LYS A 96 -7.10 6.33 -11.14
CA LYS A 96 -7.77 5.03 -11.15
C LYS A 96 -8.59 4.77 -9.89
N VAL A 97 -8.09 5.15 -8.71
CA VAL A 97 -8.86 5.06 -7.46
C VAL A 97 -10.10 5.94 -7.51
N PHE A 98 -10.00 7.16 -8.04
CA PHE A 98 -11.16 8.02 -8.21
C PHE A 98 -12.18 7.43 -9.18
N ASP A 99 -11.73 6.96 -10.35
CA ASP A 99 -12.60 6.35 -11.37
C ASP A 99 -13.31 5.11 -10.83
N PHE A 100 -12.64 4.34 -9.97
CA PHE A 100 -13.19 3.16 -9.30
C PHE A 100 -14.21 3.52 -8.21
N LEU A 101 -13.87 4.47 -7.33
CA LEU A 101 -14.73 4.83 -6.19
C LEU A 101 -15.91 5.74 -6.58
N GLN A 102 -15.79 6.48 -7.68
CA GLN A 102 -16.77 7.43 -8.19
C GLN A 102 -17.35 8.35 -7.08
N PRO A 103 -16.51 9.00 -6.26
CA PRO A 103 -17.01 9.79 -5.15
C PRO A 103 -17.80 11.00 -5.66
N SER A 104 -18.88 11.35 -4.96
CA SER A 104 -19.70 12.52 -5.30
C SER A 104 -19.19 13.77 -4.58
N GLY A 105 -19.30 14.92 -5.24
CA GLY A 105 -18.89 16.21 -4.67
C GLY A 105 -18.99 17.35 -5.67
N THR A 106 -19.06 18.58 -5.17
CA THR A 106 -19.17 19.80 -5.99
C THR A 106 -17.80 20.40 -6.33
N THR A 107 -16.74 19.95 -5.68
CA THR A 107 -15.38 20.49 -5.85
C THR A 107 -14.61 19.67 -6.87
N PRO A 108 -14.08 20.29 -7.95
CA PRO A 108 -13.19 19.61 -8.88
C PRO A 108 -11.94 19.10 -8.16
N ILE A 109 -11.54 17.87 -8.43
CA ILE A 109 -10.31 17.29 -7.88
C ILE A 109 -9.11 17.70 -8.72
N VAL A 110 -8.07 18.19 -8.03
CA VAL A 110 -6.73 18.36 -8.59
C VAL A 110 -5.90 17.16 -8.14
N TYR A 111 -5.82 16.13 -8.99
CA TYR A 111 -5.24 14.83 -8.64
C TYR A 111 -3.80 14.91 -8.14
N GLU A 112 -3.02 15.84 -8.69
CA GLU A 112 -1.64 16.11 -8.33
C GLU A 112 -1.48 16.52 -6.85
N ASN A 113 -2.55 17.05 -6.24
CA ASN A 113 -2.55 17.46 -4.83
C ASN A 113 -3.08 16.37 -3.88
N THR A 114 -3.47 15.21 -4.40
CA THR A 114 -4.08 14.14 -3.58
C THR A 114 -3.04 13.17 -3.00
N PHE A 115 -1.79 13.25 -3.45
CA PHE A 115 -0.68 12.44 -2.95
C PHE A 115 0.65 13.19 -3.12
N THR A 116 1.69 12.74 -2.42
CA THR A 116 3.07 13.21 -2.63
C THR A 116 4.07 12.08 -2.39
N ASN A 117 5.17 12.08 -3.12
CA ASN A 117 6.31 11.19 -2.93
C ASN A 117 7.50 11.89 -2.24
N ASP A 118 7.37 13.18 -1.88
CA ASP A 118 8.48 14.03 -1.42
C ASP A 118 9.06 13.61 -0.07
N PHE A 119 8.32 12.80 0.68
CA PHE A 119 8.68 12.30 2.01
C PHE A 119 9.24 10.88 1.98
N LEU A 120 9.27 10.21 0.82
CA LEU A 120 9.88 8.91 0.67
C LEU A 120 11.41 8.99 0.91
N PRO A 121 12.03 7.92 1.43
CA PRO A 121 13.49 7.84 1.53
C PRO A 121 14.14 8.07 0.17
N LYS A 122 15.28 8.78 0.15
CA LYS A 122 16.11 8.86 -1.04
C LYS A 122 16.85 7.52 -1.16
N ASN A 123 16.62 6.82 -2.27
CA ASN A 123 17.39 5.63 -2.64
C ASN A 123 18.81 6.03 -3.06
#